data_AF-A0A357C3A6-F1
#
_entry.id   AF-A0A357C3A6-F1
#
_cell.length_a   1.000
_cell.length_b   1.000
_cell.length_c   1.000
_cell.angle_alpha   90.00
_cell.angle_beta   90.00
_cell.angle_gamma   90.00
#
_symmetry.space_group_name_H-M   'P 1'
#
loop_
_entity.id
_entity.type
_entity.pdbx_description
1 polymer ?
#
loop_
_entity_poly.entity_id
_entity_poly.type
_entity_poly.pdbx_seq_one_letter_code
_entity_poly.pdbx_strand_id
1 'polypeptide(L)'
;MEKNKSTVFDLNVENIPDDWGIVSLKAIDLGGKENIDPRAYPGDDFEYYSIPAYQEGGKPVIEKGKNILSQKIIVQNDSVLFGKLNPRVEKVWHVQSETGYKKIASTEFIPIYPDQEKIFPRYLYYVEWSKFVMPKAKTLVTGSTPSRQRVDPTSFFKIKIPLPSRTEQVRIAFILSKLQQAIEQQEQIITKTKELKRSLMHWLFTYGLWGEELKETEIGLIPKSWEIVEVDTLGEIITGTTPPTKNKEYYKGGGFQFISPVDLGDTKYVYKTEKEISSEGLRVSRILPKDAVLVVCIGSTTGKVGLTFKDKSTTNQQINTIICRKEFNPHFIYYLLDFKSDYIRSLSTPSPVPILSKGKFQRAVIPMIKNKQEQDKIAEILSAIDEKIEKAKYRKQTLQSLFKTMLNQLMTGKVRVKDIDFGEINV
;
A
#
# COMPACT_ATOMS: atom_id res chain seq x y z
N MET A 1 -45.13 -2.14 10.52
CA MET A 1 -44.04 -2.74 9.71
C MET A 1 -42.94 -3.21 10.66
N GLU A 2 -43.17 -4.34 11.33
CA GLU A 2 -42.21 -4.99 12.23
C GLU A 2 -41.97 -6.41 11.72
N LYS A 3 -41.06 -6.55 10.76
CA LYS A 3 -40.43 -7.83 10.40
C LYS A 3 -38.95 -7.56 10.11
N ASN A 4 -38.07 -8.44 10.59
CA ASN A 4 -36.61 -8.50 10.37
C ASN A 4 -35.66 -7.64 11.24
N LYS A 5 -35.76 -7.69 12.58
CA LYS A 5 -34.59 -7.45 13.46
C LYS A 5 -33.99 -8.74 14.07
N SER A 6 -34.71 -9.86 14.04
CA SER A 6 -34.27 -11.14 14.64
C SER A 6 -33.12 -11.82 13.89
N THR A 7 -33.04 -11.67 12.56
CA THR A 7 -32.09 -12.38 11.70
C THR A 7 -30.66 -11.84 11.72
N VAL A 8 -30.42 -10.67 12.33
CA VAL A 8 -29.09 -10.03 12.32
C VAL A 8 -28.11 -10.72 13.29
N PHE A 9 -28.62 -11.28 14.39
CA PHE A 9 -27.79 -11.83 15.46
C PHE A 9 -27.57 -13.34 15.37
N ASP A 10 -28.36 -14.05 14.55
CA ASP A 10 -28.16 -15.47 14.35
C ASP A 10 -26.93 -15.73 13.49
N LEU A 11 -26.03 -16.57 14.01
CA LEU A 11 -25.01 -17.19 13.19
C LEU A 11 -25.74 -18.14 12.23
N ASN A 12 -25.41 -18.10 10.95
CA ASN A 12 -25.78 -19.21 10.06
C ASN A 12 -24.99 -20.43 10.53
N VAL A 13 -25.64 -21.25 11.35
CA VAL A 13 -25.08 -22.43 12.02
C VAL A 13 -24.68 -23.51 11.00
N GLU A 14 -25.21 -23.45 9.77
CA GLU A 14 -24.98 -24.39 8.67
C GLU A 14 -23.50 -24.59 8.25
N ASN A 15 -22.55 -23.85 8.82
CA ASN A 15 -21.13 -23.94 8.46
C ASN A 15 -20.19 -23.85 9.68
N ILE A 16 -20.63 -24.28 10.87
CA ILE A 16 -19.78 -24.40 12.07
C ILE A 16 -19.76 -25.87 12.49
N PRO A 17 -18.61 -26.44 12.89
CA PRO A 17 -18.55 -27.82 13.38
C PRO A 17 -19.42 -28.03 14.62
N ASP A 18 -20.05 -29.21 14.73
CA ASP A 18 -20.93 -29.55 15.86
C ASP A 18 -20.21 -29.55 17.22
N ASP A 19 -18.88 -29.75 17.22
CA ASP A 19 -18.05 -29.73 18.42
C ASP A 19 -17.62 -28.33 18.87
N TRP A 20 -18.00 -27.28 18.13
CA TRP A 20 -17.71 -25.90 18.49
C TRP A 20 -18.88 -25.29 19.28
N GLY A 21 -18.56 -24.64 20.38
CA GLY A 21 -19.52 -23.80 21.10
C GLY A 21 -19.90 -22.57 20.28
N ILE A 22 -21.04 -21.99 20.60
CA ILE A 22 -21.46 -20.68 20.08
C ILE A 22 -21.77 -19.78 21.28
N VAL A 23 -21.09 -18.64 21.36
CA VAL A 23 -21.26 -17.67 22.46
C VAL A 23 -21.46 -16.27 21.91
N SER A 24 -22.09 -15.39 22.67
CA SER A 24 -22.08 -13.96 22.33
C SER A 24 -20.76 -13.32 22.74
N LEU A 25 -20.38 -12.23 22.08
CA LEU A 25 -19.25 -11.39 22.53
C LEU A 25 -19.46 -10.95 24.00
N LYS A 26 -20.70 -10.73 24.43
CA LYS A 26 -20.98 -10.40 25.83
C LYS A 26 -20.61 -11.50 26.82
N ALA A 27 -20.74 -12.77 26.44
CA ALA A 27 -20.49 -13.91 27.33
C ALA A 27 -18.99 -14.16 27.61
N ILE A 28 -18.12 -13.61 26.76
CA ILE A 28 -16.66 -13.69 26.87
C ILE A 28 -16.02 -12.36 27.29
N ASP A 29 -16.83 -11.32 27.52
CA ASP A 29 -16.39 -10.00 27.98
C ASP A 29 -16.59 -9.89 29.50
N LEU A 30 -15.50 -9.68 30.24
CA LEU A 30 -15.52 -9.41 31.68
C LEU A 30 -16.16 -8.05 32.00
N GLY A 31 -16.27 -7.16 31.01
CA GLY A 31 -16.77 -5.81 31.21
C GLY A 31 -15.80 -4.94 32.00
N GLY A 32 -16.32 -4.02 32.82
CA GLY A 32 -15.46 -3.15 33.64
C GLY A 32 -14.82 -2.00 32.85
N LYS A 33 -15.51 -1.47 31.82
CA LYS A 33 -15.05 -0.28 31.10
C LYS A 33 -14.93 0.90 32.07
N GLU A 34 -13.71 1.34 32.31
CA GLU A 34 -13.39 2.54 33.07
C GLU A 34 -12.92 3.67 32.14
N ASN A 35 -13.31 4.91 32.46
CA ASN A 35 -12.81 6.07 31.76
C ASN A 35 -11.83 6.85 32.64
N ILE A 36 -10.88 7.51 32.00
CA ILE A 36 -9.91 8.41 32.63
C ILE A 36 -9.90 9.73 31.88
N ASP A 37 -9.70 10.82 32.60
CA ASP A 37 -9.34 12.12 32.02
C ASP A 37 -7.83 12.34 32.18
N PRO A 38 -7.01 12.14 31.11
CA PRO A 38 -5.56 12.29 31.22
C PRO A 38 -5.12 13.71 31.59
N ARG A 39 -5.99 14.73 31.42
CA ARG A 39 -5.70 16.10 31.82
C ARG A 39 -5.57 16.27 33.33
N ALA A 40 -6.17 15.37 34.11
CA ALA A 40 -5.99 15.31 35.56
C ALA A 40 -4.57 14.81 35.96
N TYR A 41 -3.83 14.24 35.01
CA TYR A 41 -2.49 13.67 35.19
C TYR A 41 -1.51 14.23 34.13
N PRO A 42 -1.28 15.55 34.10
CA PRO A 42 -0.62 16.20 32.97
C PRO A 42 0.86 15.79 32.78
N GLY A 43 1.52 15.33 33.84
CA GLY A 43 2.92 14.89 33.84
C GLY A 43 3.11 13.42 33.45
N ASP A 44 2.08 12.59 33.64
CA ASP A 44 2.13 11.15 33.42
C ASP A 44 2.25 10.82 31.93
N ASP A 45 3.06 9.80 31.63
CA ASP A 45 3.16 9.21 30.31
C ASP A 45 2.18 8.04 30.20
N PHE A 46 1.41 8.06 29.11
CA PHE A 46 0.41 7.04 28.81
C PHE A 46 0.77 6.33 27.53
N GLU A 47 0.55 5.02 27.51
CA GLU A 47 0.55 4.26 26.26
C GLU A 47 -0.82 4.40 25.61
N TYR A 48 -0.88 5.22 24.56
CA TYR A 48 -2.11 5.68 23.95
C TYR A 48 -2.42 4.98 22.62
N TYR A 49 -3.47 4.17 22.66
CA TYR A 49 -4.07 3.47 21.51
C TYR A 49 -5.07 4.40 20.81
N SER A 50 -4.55 5.27 19.94
CA SER A 50 -5.31 6.31 19.25
C SER A 50 -5.72 5.91 17.83
N ILE A 51 -6.79 6.51 17.29
CA ILE A 51 -7.18 6.26 15.89
C ILE A 51 -6.06 6.64 14.89
N PRO A 52 -5.38 7.81 15.03
CA PRO A 52 -4.23 8.13 14.19
C PRO A 52 -3.09 7.11 14.29
N ALA A 53 -2.71 6.72 15.52
CA ALA A 53 -1.65 5.74 15.74
C ALA A 53 -1.97 4.37 15.11
N TYR A 54 -3.25 3.98 15.11
CA TYR A 54 -3.70 2.80 14.37
C TYR A 54 -3.44 2.92 12.87
N GLN A 55 -3.76 4.08 12.29
CA GLN A 55 -3.61 4.35 10.85
C GLN A 55 -2.14 4.49 10.43
N GLU A 56 -1.26 4.92 11.33
CA GLU A 56 0.17 5.17 11.09
C GLU A 56 1.07 3.95 11.35
N GLY A 57 0.49 2.76 11.54
CA GLY A 57 1.26 1.52 11.65
C GLY A 57 0.78 0.56 12.73
N GLY A 58 -0.35 0.84 13.40
CA GLY A 58 -0.97 -0.09 14.34
C GLY A 58 -0.18 -0.25 15.64
N LYS A 59 0.62 0.76 16.03
CA LYS A 59 1.41 0.76 17.27
C LYS A 59 0.97 1.90 18.18
N PRO A 60 0.84 1.67 19.50
CA PRO A 60 0.47 2.74 20.42
C PRO A 60 1.59 3.78 20.48
N VAL A 61 1.24 5.01 20.85
CA VAL A 61 2.20 6.09 21.06
C VAL A 61 2.33 6.38 22.55
N ILE A 62 3.53 6.71 23.01
CA ILE A 62 3.71 7.23 24.37
C ILE A 62 3.44 8.72 24.33
N GLU A 63 2.43 9.16 25.10
CA GLU A 63 1.93 10.53 25.06
C GLU A 63 1.68 11.06 26.47
N LYS A 64 2.04 12.33 26.72
CA LYS A 64 1.82 12.95 28.02
C LYS A 64 0.36 13.30 28.24
N GLY A 65 -0.13 13.15 29.47
CA GLY A 65 -1.52 13.46 29.82
C GLY A 65 -1.97 14.86 29.39
N LYS A 66 -1.09 15.86 29.50
CA LYS A 66 -1.36 17.25 29.06
C LYS A 66 -1.66 17.40 27.57
N ASN A 67 -1.15 16.50 26.73
CA ASN A 67 -1.34 16.52 25.28
C ASN A 67 -2.61 15.74 24.86
N ILE A 68 -3.23 14.98 25.77
CA ILE A 68 -4.43 14.20 25.50
C ILE A 68 -5.66 14.96 25.97
N LEU A 69 -6.22 15.78 25.07
CA LEU A 69 -7.23 16.79 25.38
C LEU A 69 -8.67 16.26 25.54
N SER A 70 -8.85 14.95 25.68
CA SER A 70 -10.18 14.34 25.85
C SER A 70 -10.12 13.09 26.71
N GLN A 71 -11.26 12.71 27.26
CA GLN A 71 -11.40 11.47 28.02
C GLN A 71 -10.98 10.25 27.19
N LYS A 72 -10.48 9.23 27.88
CA LYS A 72 -10.01 7.97 27.32
C LYS A 72 -10.57 6.81 28.11
N ILE A 73 -10.48 5.62 27.51
CA ILE A 73 -10.85 4.37 28.14
C ILE A 73 -9.59 3.72 28.69
N ILE A 74 -9.62 3.21 29.92
CA ILE A 74 -8.52 2.40 30.46
C ILE A 74 -8.60 1.00 29.84
N VAL A 75 -7.49 0.52 29.31
CA VAL A 75 -7.38 -0.82 28.72
C VAL A 75 -6.24 -1.58 29.38
N GLN A 76 -6.20 -2.88 29.20
CA GLN A 76 -5.15 -3.74 29.75
C GLN A 76 -4.56 -4.64 28.67
N ASN A 77 -3.44 -5.29 28.96
CA ASN A 77 -2.92 -6.31 28.05
C ASN A 77 -4.01 -7.37 27.77
N ASP A 78 -3.98 -7.88 26.55
CA ASP A 78 -4.96 -8.82 26.00
C ASP A 78 -6.36 -8.25 25.73
N SER A 79 -6.63 -6.97 26.05
CA SER A 79 -7.83 -6.30 25.55
C SER A 79 -7.85 -6.31 24.01
N VAL A 80 -9.03 -6.53 23.44
CA VAL A 80 -9.25 -6.41 21.98
C VAL A 80 -10.14 -5.20 21.73
N LEU A 81 -9.66 -4.26 20.92
CA LEU A 81 -10.32 -2.99 20.65
C LEU A 81 -10.94 -3.02 19.25
N PHE A 82 -12.27 -2.94 19.17
CA PHE A 82 -12.98 -2.84 17.91
C PHE A 82 -13.27 -1.37 17.54
N GLY A 83 -12.92 -0.93 16.34
CA GLY A 83 -13.13 0.44 15.90
C GLY A 83 -14.61 0.75 15.64
N LYS A 84 -15.20 1.60 16.49
CA LYS A 84 -16.62 1.95 16.39
C LYS A 84 -16.89 3.02 15.34
N LEU A 85 -15.93 3.93 15.11
CA LEU A 85 -16.07 5.06 14.20
C LEU A 85 -15.79 4.65 12.75
N ASN A 86 -16.73 5.00 11.87
CA ASN A 86 -16.66 4.74 10.42
C ASN A 86 -16.21 3.29 10.15
N PRO A 87 -17.08 2.30 10.40
CA PRO A 87 -16.71 0.89 10.33
C PRO A 87 -16.40 0.43 8.89
N ARG A 88 -16.57 1.27 7.87
CA ARG A 88 -16.04 1.00 6.51
C ARG A 88 -14.52 0.94 6.49
N VAL A 89 -13.88 1.75 7.34
CA VAL A 89 -12.46 1.60 7.63
C VAL A 89 -12.38 0.62 8.80
N GLU A 90 -12.14 -0.64 8.48
CA GLU A 90 -12.06 -1.75 9.43
C GLU A 90 -10.87 -1.54 10.37
N LYS A 91 -11.09 -1.64 11.69
CA LYS A 91 -10.04 -1.46 12.69
C LYS A 91 -10.29 -2.43 13.83
N VAL A 92 -9.32 -3.27 14.11
CA VAL A 92 -9.26 -4.10 15.31
C VAL A 92 -7.83 -4.02 15.85
N TRP A 93 -7.70 -3.82 17.16
CA TRP A 93 -6.40 -3.71 17.82
C TRP A 93 -6.31 -4.72 18.96
N HIS A 94 -5.28 -5.57 18.95
CA HIS A 94 -4.93 -6.39 20.11
C HIS A 94 -3.95 -5.62 20.99
N VAL A 95 -4.32 -5.33 22.24
CA VAL A 95 -3.47 -4.62 23.19
C VAL A 95 -2.39 -5.57 23.69
N GLN A 96 -1.18 -5.41 23.18
CA GLN A 96 0.01 -6.11 23.66
C GLN A 96 1.11 -5.10 23.90
N SER A 97 1.60 -5.05 25.14
CA SER A 97 2.67 -4.13 25.50
C SER A 97 3.48 -4.65 26.68
N GLU A 98 4.77 -4.39 26.60
CA GLU A 98 5.77 -4.71 27.63
C GLU A 98 6.06 -3.48 28.51
N THR A 99 5.43 -2.34 28.23
CA THR A 99 5.65 -1.11 28.98
C THR A 99 4.89 -1.09 30.30
N GLY A 100 5.50 -0.46 31.32
CA GLY A 100 4.87 -0.19 32.62
C GLY A 100 3.89 1.00 32.60
N TYR A 101 3.74 1.69 31.47
CA TYR A 101 2.83 2.83 31.36
C TYR A 101 1.37 2.38 31.44
N LYS A 102 0.53 3.28 31.97
CA LYS A 102 -0.92 3.08 31.98
C LYS A 102 -1.44 3.12 30.55
N LYS A 103 -2.22 2.11 30.18
CA LYS A 103 -2.70 1.88 28.82
C LYS A 103 -4.07 2.50 28.66
N ILE A 104 -4.21 3.37 27.67
CA ILE A 104 -5.46 4.08 27.41
C ILE A 104 -5.80 4.03 25.94
N ALA A 105 -7.09 3.90 25.62
CA ALA A 105 -7.57 3.86 24.25
C ALA A 105 -8.49 5.05 23.95
N SER A 106 -8.54 5.44 22.68
CA SER A 106 -9.55 6.36 22.18
C SER A 106 -10.95 5.85 22.54
N THR A 107 -11.85 6.75 22.93
CA THR A 107 -13.25 6.41 23.17
C THR A 107 -13.97 5.94 21.90
N GLU A 108 -13.36 6.10 20.72
CA GLU A 108 -13.83 5.58 19.43
C GLU A 108 -13.53 4.08 19.21
N PHE A 109 -12.95 3.41 20.21
CA PHE A 109 -12.92 1.95 20.29
C PHE A 109 -14.01 1.41 21.23
N ILE A 110 -14.50 0.22 20.92
CA ILE A 110 -15.24 -0.65 21.84
C ILE A 110 -14.21 -1.64 22.39
N PRO A 111 -13.81 -1.54 23.67
CA PRO A 111 -12.93 -2.52 24.28
C PRO A 111 -13.71 -3.81 24.59
N ILE A 112 -13.09 -4.94 24.34
CA ILE A 112 -13.50 -6.25 24.82
C ILE A 112 -12.42 -6.69 25.81
N TYR A 113 -12.82 -7.01 27.04
CA TYR A 113 -11.93 -7.51 28.08
C TYR A 113 -12.11 -9.02 28.17
N PRO A 114 -11.30 -9.83 27.47
CA PRO A 114 -11.58 -11.26 27.33
C PRO A 114 -11.46 -11.99 28.66
N ASP A 115 -12.48 -12.80 28.97
CA ASP A 115 -12.41 -13.85 29.98
C ASP A 115 -11.46 -14.94 29.47
N GLN A 116 -10.21 -14.90 29.93
CA GLN A 116 -9.13 -15.72 29.38
C GLN A 116 -9.30 -17.22 29.62
N GLU A 117 -10.15 -17.60 30.58
CA GLU A 117 -10.55 -19.01 30.80
C GLU A 117 -11.44 -19.52 29.66
N LYS A 118 -12.20 -18.63 29.02
CA LYS A 118 -13.12 -18.98 27.92
C LYS A 118 -12.50 -18.77 26.54
N ILE A 119 -11.80 -17.65 26.34
CA ILE A 119 -11.34 -17.23 25.01
C ILE A 119 -9.87 -16.81 25.02
N PHE A 120 -9.12 -17.29 24.04
CA PHE A 120 -7.74 -16.87 23.81
C PHE A 120 -7.74 -15.48 23.15
N PRO A 121 -7.09 -14.46 23.76
CA PRO A 121 -7.16 -13.07 23.28
C PRO A 121 -6.76 -12.88 21.82
N ARG A 122 -5.68 -13.55 21.37
CA ARG A 122 -5.25 -13.47 19.97
C ARG A 122 -6.23 -14.18 19.01
N TYR A 123 -6.95 -15.20 19.48
CA TYR A 123 -8.05 -15.79 18.70
C TYR A 123 -9.21 -14.80 18.57
N LEU A 124 -9.63 -14.16 19.68
CA LEU A 124 -10.64 -13.10 19.67
C LEU A 124 -10.28 -11.99 18.68
N TYR A 125 -9.02 -11.53 18.68
CA TYR A 125 -8.53 -10.55 17.70
C TYR A 125 -8.84 -10.94 16.25
N TYR A 126 -8.60 -12.20 15.87
CA TYR A 126 -8.92 -12.67 14.51
C TYR A 126 -10.42 -12.92 14.30
N VAL A 127 -11.18 -13.31 15.33
CA VAL A 127 -12.63 -13.45 15.26
C VAL A 127 -13.30 -12.12 14.91
N GLU A 128 -12.80 -11.01 15.43
CA GLU A 128 -13.29 -9.66 15.08
C GLU A 128 -13.19 -9.36 13.58
N TRP A 129 -12.16 -9.87 12.90
CA TRP A 129 -11.98 -9.75 11.44
C TRP A 129 -12.80 -10.75 10.62
N SER A 130 -13.37 -11.76 11.27
CA SER A 130 -14.07 -12.85 10.58
C SER A 130 -15.38 -12.38 9.95
N LYS A 131 -15.95 -13.23 9.09
CA LYS A 131 -17.28 -13.01 8.50
C LYS A 131 -18.41 -12.95 9.55
N PHE A 132 -18.15 -13.35 10.79
CA PHE A 132 -19.14 -13.39 11.86
C PHE A 132 -19.28 -12.04 12.56
N VAL A 133 -18.20 -11.26 12.68
CA VAL A 133 -18.21 -10.01 13.42
C VAL A 133 -18.17 -8.80 12.49
N MET A 134 -17.10 -8.63 11.71
CA MET A 134 -16.87 -7.40 10.93
C MET A 134 -18.04 -7.00 10.02
N PRO A 135 -18.61 -7.90 9.18
CA PRO A 135 -19.76 -7.53 8.34
C PRO A 135 -21.01 -7.21 9.16
N LYS A 136 -21.27 -7.95 10.24
CA LYS A 136 -22.43 -7.71 11.12
C LYS A 136 -22.30 -6.38 11.84
N ALA A 137 -21.14 -6.08 12.42
CA ALA A 137 -20.86 -4.82 13.09
C ALA A 137 -21.10 -3.59 12.18
N LYS A 138 -20.73 -3.68 10.90
CA LYS A 138 -21.00 -2.64 9.89
C LYS A 138 -22.49 -2.36 9.65
N THR A 139 -23.37 -3.34 9.92
CA THR A 139 -24.83 -3.16 9.82
C THR A 139 -25.44 -2.57 11.08
N LEU A 140 -24.75 -2.65 12.22
CA LEU A 140 -25.21 -2.17 13.53
C LEU A 140 -24.84 -0.71 13.77
N VAL A 141 -24.93 0.12 12.73
CA VAL A 141 -24.53 1.54 12.79
C VAL A 141 -25.69 2.47 13.06
N THR A 142 -25.40 3.53 13.79
CA THR A 142 -26.28 4.69 13.99
C THR A 142 -25.61 5.94 13.39
N GLY A 143 -26.40 6.87 12.85
CA GLY A 143 -25.92 8.14 12.28
C GLY A 143 -26.34 8.38 10.82
N SER A 144 -26.49 9.66 10.47
CA SER A 144 -27.06 10.13 9.19
C SER A 144 -26.07 10.18 8.03
N THR A 145 -24.76 10.28 8.30
CA THR A 145 -23.71 10.35 7.26
C THR A 145 -22.66 9.24 7.44
N PRO A 146 -22.13 8.64 6.34
CA PRO A 146 -21.21 7.50 6.43
C PRO A 146 -19.95 7.71 7.28
N SER A 147 -19.39 8.92 7.29
CA SER A 147 -18.17 9.25 8.05
C SER A 147 -18.40 9.44 9.55
N ARG A 148 -19.66 9.66 9.97
CA ARG A 148 -20.04 9.85 11.39
C ARG A 148 -20.78 8.65 11.97
N GLN A 149 -20.95 7.60 11.18
CA GLN A 149 -21.58 6.36 11.63
C GLN A 149 -20.75 5.71 12.74
N ARG A 150 -21.46 5.27 13.78
CA ARG A 150 -20.87 4.53 14.90
C ARG A 150 -21.60 3.22 15.11
N VAL A 151 -20.83 2.16 15.31
CA VAL A 151 -21.36 0.87 15.74
C VAL A 151 -21.94 1.03 17.15
N ASP A 152 -23.19 0.59 17.33
CA ASP A 152 -23.85 0.56 18.65
C ASP A 152 -23.23 -0.55 19.53
N PRO A 153 -22.57 -0.20 20.66
CA PRO A 153 -21.90 -1.19 21.51
C PRO A 153 -22.86 -2.25 22.06
N THR A 154 -24.08 -1.85 22.44
CA THR A 154 -25.07 -2.78 23.02
C THR A 154 -25.44 -3.88 22.04
N SER A 155 -25.66 -3.53 20.78
CA SER A 155 -25.93 -4.48 19.71
C SER A 155 -24.68 -5.27 19.31
N PHE A 156 -23.51 -4.62 19.28
CA PHE A 156 -22.24 -5.27 18.98
C PHE A 156 -21.96 -6.46 19.92
N PHE A 157 -22.13 -6.29 21.23
CA PHE A 157 -21.91 -7.37 22.19
C PHE A 157 -22.92 -8.54 22.08
N LYS A 158 -24.02 -8.38 21.34
CA LYS A 158 -24.99 -9.46 21.05
C LYS A 158 -24.57 -10.33 19.86
N ILE A 159 -23.54 -9.94 19.10
CA ILE A 159 -23.03 -10.75 18.00
C ILE A 159 -22.58 -12.11 18.57
N LYS A 160 -23.09 -13.19 17.98
CA LYS A 160 -22.68 -14.56 18.28
C LYS A 160 -21.41 -14.89 17.47
N ILE A 161 -20.47 -15.58 18.11
CA ILE A 161 -19.20 -16.04 17.55
C ILE A 161 -18.99 -17.54 17.80
N PRO A 162 -18.25 -18.23 16.93
CA PRO A 162 -17.78 -19.59 17.22
C PRO A 162 -16.78 -19.60 18.38
N LEU A 163 -16.83 -20.65 19.19
CA LEU A 163 -15.92 -20.89 20.30
C LEU A 163 -15.42 -22.34 20.28
N PRO A 164 -14.32 -22.61 19.56
CA PRO A 164 -13.68 -23.92 19.57
C PRO A 164 -12.97 -24.22 20.89
N SER A 165 -12.43 -25.42 21.03
CA SER A 165 -11.57 -25.79 22.17
C SER A 165 -10.36 -24.86 22.30
N ARG A 166 -9.84 -24.70 23.52
CA ARG A 166 -8.67 -23.83 23.78
C ARG A 166 -7.49 -24.15 22.87
N THR A 167 -7.20 -25.43 22.66
CA THR A 167 -6.13 -25.90 21.77
C THR A 167 -6.35 -25.44 20.32
N GLU A 168 -7.58 -25.53 19.81
CA GLU A 168 -7.91 -25.10 18.45
C GLU A 168 -7.89 -23.57 18.32
N GLN A 169 -8.34 -22.81 19.33
CA GLN A 169 -8.21 -21.36 19.37
C GLN A 169 -6.74 -20.91 19.25
N VAL A 170 -5.84 -21.50 20.04
CA VAL A 170 -4.41 -21.20 20.04
C VAL A 170 -3.79 -21.52 18.68
N ARG A 171 -4.08 -22.69 18.11
CA ARG A 171 -3.56 -23.10 16.80
C ARG A 171 -4.05 -22.20 15.66
N ILE A 172 -5.34 -21.87 15.62
CA ILE A 172 -5.90 -20.95 14.63
C ILE A 172 -5.19 -19.59 14.71
N ALA A 173 -5.08 -19.04 15.92
CA ALA A 173 -4.42 -17.76 16.15
C ALA A 173 -2.93 -17.78 15.76
N PHE A 174 -2.24 -18.90 15.99
CA PHE A 174 -0.85 -19.08 15.59
C PHE A 174 -0.68 -19.09 14.07
N ILE A 175 -1.48 -19.86 13.33
CA ILE A 175 -1.40 -19.91 11.87
C ILE A 175 -1.63 -18.52 11.26
N LEU A 176 -2.69 -17.85 11.71
CA LEU A 176 -3.04 -16.51 11.22
C LEU A 176 -1.97 -15.48 11.56
N SER A 177 -1.35 -15.58 12.75
CA SER A 177 -0.25 -14.68 13.13
C SER A 177 1.00 -14.90 12.31
N LYS A 178 1.33 -16.16 11.93
CA LYS A 178 2.45 -16.44 11.02
C LYS A 178 2.23 -15.84 9.64
N LEU A 179 1.01 -15.91 9.10
CA LEU A 179 0.67 -15.26 7.84
C LEU A 179 0.76 -13.73 7.94
N GLN A 180 0.27 -13.14 9.02
CA GLN A 180 0.37 -11.71 9.28
C GLN A 180 1.82 -11.25 9.40
N GLN A 181 2.65 -11.96 10.17
CA GLN A 181 4.09 -11.71 10.28
C GLN A 181 4.79 -11.78 8.92
N ALA A 182 4.46 -12.77 8.09
CA ALA A 182 5.01 -12.87 6.74
C ALA A 182 4.62 -11.68 5.85
N ILE A 183 3.38 -11.19 5.94
CA ILE A 183 2.92 -9.98 5.22
C ILE A 183 3.70 -8.75 5.66
N GLU A 184 3.88 -8.56 6.97
CA GLU A 184 4.65 -7.45 7.55
C GLU A 184 6.12 -7.50 7.13
N GLN A 185 6.73 -8.69 7.11
CA GLN A 185 8.09 -8.89 6.62
C GLN A 185 8.23 -8.50 5.13
N GLN A 186 7.27 -8.87 4.29
CA GLN A 186 7.30 -8.44 2.87
C GLN A 186 7.19 -6.92 2.75
N GLU A 187 6.38 -6.26 3.57
CA GLU A 187 6.29 -4.79 3.56
C GLU A 187 7.60 -4.14 3.98
N GLN A 188 8.25 -4.64 5.03
CA GLN A 188 9.56 -4.16 5.45
C GLN A 188 10.63 -4.35 4.35
N ILE A 189 10.60 -5.48 3.64
CA ILE A 189 11.48 -5.72 2.48
C ILE A 189 11.21 -4.68 1.40
N ILE A 190 9.95 -4.39 1.07
CA ILE A 190 9.60 -3.38 0.06
C ILE A 190 10.13 -2.00 0.46
N THR A 191 9.86 -1.55 1.69
CA THR A 191 10.29 -0.23 2.19
C THR A 191 11.80 -0.09 2.18
N LYS A 192 12.53 -1.03 2.81
CA LYS A 192 14.00 -1.00 2.87
C LYS A 192 14.65 -1.09 1.49
N THR A 193 14.06 -1.88 0.58
CA THR A 193 14.60 -2.01 -0.79
C THR A 193 14.36 -0.74 -1.61
N LYS A 194 13.24 -0.03 -1.40
CA LYS A 194 13.00 1.29 -2.01
C LYS A 194 13.98 2.35 -1.47
N GLU A 195 14.25 2.35 -0.17
CA GLU A 195 15.25 3.23 0.44
C GLU A 195 16.65 2.97 -0.13
N LEU A 196 17.04 1.69 -0.22
CA LEU A 196 18.29 1.29 -0.86
C LEU A 196 18.36 1.74 -2.32
N LYS A 197 17.28 1.55 -3.10
CA LYS A 197 17.20 2.01 -4.49
C LYS A 197 17.48 3.51 -4.58
N ARG A 198 16.81 4.31 -3.75
CA ARG A 198 16.96 5.77 -3.75
C ARG A 198 18.40 6.19 -3.42
N SER A 199 18.98 5.62 -2.37
CA SER A 199 20.36 5.92 -1.98
C SER A 199 21.37 5.49 -3.04
N LEU A 200 21.15 4.32 -3.66
CA LEU A 200 22.02 3.82 -4.71
C LEU A 200 21.91 4.63 -6.00
N MET A 201 20.71 5.04 -6.41
CA MET A 201 20.51 5.95 -7.54
C MET A 201 21.26 7.26 -7.30
N HIS A 202 21.13 7.84 -6.11
CA HIS A 202 21.88 9.04 -5.76
C HIS A 202 23.39 8.82 -5.87
N TRP A 203 23.91 7.71 -5.33
CA TRP A 203 25.32 7.39 -5.45
C TRP A 203 25.76 7.23 -6.92
N LEU A 204 25.09 6.38 -7.69
CA LEU A 204 25.48 6.04 -9.07
C LEU A 204 25.41 7.24 -10.01
N PHE A 205 24.40 8.10 -9.87
CA PHE A 205 24.22 9.28 -10.74
C PHE A 205 24.97 10.53 -10.25
N THR A 206 25.65 10.47 -9.10
CA THR A 206 26.51 11.55 -8.59
C THR A 206 27.99 11.18 -8.65
N TYR A 207 28.35 9.96 -8.26
CA TYR A 207 29.75 9.51 -8.13
C TYR A 207 30.17 8.45 -9.16
N GLY A 208 29.28 8.07 -10.08
CA GLY A 208 29.55 7.04 -11.07
C GLY A 208 29.58 5.63 -10.46
N LEU A 209 29.99 4.65 -11.25
CA LEU A 209 30.01 3.24 -10.83
C LEU A 209 31.12 2.96 -9.80
N TRP A 210 32.23 3.70 -9.86
CA TRP A 210 33.46 3.41 -9.11
C TRP A 210 33.83 4.45 -8.04
N GLY A 211 33.00 5.47 -7.81
CA GLY A 211 33.32 6.55 -6.88
C GLY A 211 34.40 7.48 -7.43
N GLU A 212 34.12 8.05 -8.61
CA GLU A 212 35.09 8.77 -9.42
C GLU A 212 35.29 10.23 -8.96
N GLU A 213 36.39 10.83 -9.40
CA GLU A 213 36.61 12.27 -9.25
C GLU A 213 35.47 13.06 -9.91
N LEU A 214 35.04 14.16 -9.28
CA LEU A 214 33.94 14.98 -9.77
C LEU A 214 34.44 16.22 -10.51
N LYS A 215 33.62 16.74 -11.43
CA LYS A 215 33.79 18.04 -12.07
C LYS A 215 32.55 18.90 -11.92
N GLU A 216 32.74 20.21 -11.80
CA GLU A 216 31.66 21.19 -11.74
C GLU A 216 31.11 21.48 -13.15
N THR A 217 29.79 21.53 -13.27
CA THR A 217 29.06 21.82 -14.51
C THR A 217 27.84 22.68 -14.24
N GLU A 218 27.18 23.15 -15.30
CA GLU A 218 25.94 23.95 -15.21
C GLU A 218 24.76 23.22 -14.53
N ILE A 219 24.82 21.88 -14.43
CA ILE A 219 23.82 21.06 -13.74
C ILE A 219 24.33 20.45 -12.43
N GLY A 220 25.41 21.00 -11.89
CA GLY A 220 26.06 20.60 -10.63
C GLY A 220 27.24 19.67 -10.83
N LEU A 221 27.65 19.00 -9.74
CA LEU A 221 28.76 18.05 -9.76
C LEU A 221 28.37 16.75 -10.47
N ILE A 222 29.24 16.31 -11.38
CA ILE A 222 29.09 15.03 -12.10
C ILE A 222 30.44 14.31 -12.13
N PRO A 223 30.48 12.99 -12.37
CA PRO A 223 31.75 12.27 -12.56
C PRO A 223 32.55 12.86 -13.73
N LYS A 224 33.87 12.94 -13.56
CA LYS A 224 34.77 13.56 -14.54
C LYS A 224 34.70 12.90 -15.92
N SER A 225 34.47 11.59 -15.94
CA SER A 225 34.31 10.74 -17.14
C SER A 225 32.98 10.96 -17.88
N TRP A 226 31.97 11.54 -17.23
CA TRP A 226 30.65 11.76 -17.83
C TRP A 226 30.63 13.07 -18.61
N GLU A 227 29.80 13.14 -19.66
CA GLU A 227 29.65 14.35 -20.48
C GLU A 227 28.26 14.94 -20.33
N ILE A 228 28.15 16.25 -20.56
CA ILE A 228 26.86 16.91 -20.66
C ILE A 228 26.39 16.80 -22.11
N VAL A 229 25.19 16.26 -22.31
CA VAL A 229 24.57 16.13 -23.63
C VAL A 229 23.14 16.65 -23.59
N GLU A 230 22.65 17.12 -24.73
CA GLU A 230 21.22 17.42 -24.91
C GLU A 230 20.40 16.13 -25.08
N VAL A 231 19.18 16.12 -24.56
CA VAL A 231 18.23 15.00 -24.71
C VAL A 231 17.99 14.62 -26.17
N ASP A 232 18.02 15.58 -27.09
CA ASP A 232 17.87 15.34 -28.53
C ASP A 232 18.97 14.42 -29.13
N THR A 233 20.15 14.39 -28.50
CA THR A 233 21.26 13.53 -28.95
C THR A 233 21.01 12.05 -28.65
N LEU A 234 20.11 11.74 -27.71
CA LEU A 234 19.86 10.39 -27.23
C LEU A 234 19.09 9.52 -28.20
N GLY A 235 18.33 10.13 -29.11
CA GLY A 235 17.39 9.40 -29.95
C GLY A 235 16.31 10.26 -30.57
N GLU A 236 15.36 9.60 -31.22
CA GLU A 236 14.21 10.29 -31.81
C GLU A 236 13.23 10.72 -30.71
N ILE A 237 12.92 12.01 -30.67
CA ILE A 237 11.94 12.56 -29.72
C ILE A 237 10.56 12.67 -30.36
N ILE A 238 9.60 11.90 -29.84
CA ILE A 238 8.23 11.84 -30.32
C ILE A 238 7.27 12.36 -29.26
N THR A 239 6.49 13.39 -29.56
CA THR A 239 5.34 13.78 -28.72
C THR A 239 4.14 12.91 -29.07
N GLY A 240 3.41 12.41 -28.09
CA GLY A 240 2.20 11.62 -28.35
C GLY A 240 1.11 12.37 -29.10
N THR A 241 0.10 11.63 -29.54
CA THR A 241 -1.06 12.14 -30.29
C THR A 241 -2.32 11.44 -29.80
N THR A 242 -3.38 12.19 -29.56
CA THR A 242 -4.69 11.61 -29.21
C THR A 242 -5.55 11.50 -30.46
N PRO A 243 -5.95 10.28 -30.89
CA PRO A 243 -6.94 10.13 -31.95
C PRO A 243 -8.21 10.93 -31.66
N PRO A 244 -8.92 11.44 -32.68
CA PRO A 244 -10.18 12.14 -32.47
C PRO A 244 -11.19 11.32 -31.66
N THR A 245 -11.45 11.74 -30.43
CA THR A 245 -12.34 11.04 -29.48
C THR A 245 -13.79 10.95 -29.97
N LYS A 246 -14.19 11.80 -30.91
CA LYS A 246 -15.49 11.74 -31.58
C LYS A 246 -15.65 10.48 -32.45
N ASN A 247 -14.56 9.94 -32.99
CA ASN A 247 -14.61 8.69 -33.76
C ASN A 247 -14.41 7.49 -32.82
N LYS A 248 -15.53 6.86 -32.44
CA LYS A 248 -15.54 5.74 -31.50
C LYS A 248 -14.79 4.51 -32.02
N GLU A 249 -14.67 4.33 -33.33
CA GLU A 249 -13.99 3.17 -33.92
C GLU A 249 -12.49 3.13 -33.56
N TYR A 250 -11.87 4.28 -33.24
CA TYR A 250 -10.48 4.34 -32.77
C TYR A 250 -10.25 3.75 -31.37
N TYR A 251 -11.32 3.56 -30.60
CA TYR A 251 -11.26 3.10 -29.20
C TYR A 251 -12.04 1.79 -28.99
N LYS A 252 -12.69 1.29 -30.04
CA LYS A 252 -13.56 0.13 -29.98
C LYS A 252 -12.74 -1.16 -30.14
N GLY A 253 -12.97 -2.14 -29.28
CA GLY A 253 -12.27 -3.43 -29.32
C GLY A 253 -10.85 -3.44 -28.73
N GLY A 254 -10.25 -2.28 -28.46
CA GLY A 254 -8.94 -2.16 -27.80
C GLY A 254 -7.82 -2.88 -28.54
N GLY A 255 -6.78 -3.30 -27.80
CA GLY A 255 -5.69 -4.13 -28.31
C GLY A 255 -4.32 -3.46 -28.33
N PHE A 256 -4.25 -2.13 -28.28
CA PHE A 256 -2.99 -1.39 -28.17
C PHE A 256 -3.07 -0.37 -27.03
N GLN A 257 -2.00 -0.32 -26.23
CA GLN A 257 -1.92 0.60 -25.09
C GLN A 257 -1.95 2.06 -25.55
N PHE A 258 -2.83 2.86 -24.96
CA PHE A 258 -2.85 4.31 -25.09
C PHE A 258 -2.42 4.93 -23.77
N ILE A 259 -1.13 5.23 -23.66
CA ILE A 259 -0.47 5.62 -22.42
C ILE A 259 -0.68 7.10 -22.15
N SER A 260 -1.03 7.41 -20.91
CA SER A 260 -1.26 8.76 -20.41
C SER A 260 -0.56 8.99 -19.06
N PRO A 261 -0.48 10.23 -18.55
CA PRO A 261 0.23 10.52 -17.31
C PRO A 261 -0.27 9.78 -16.06
N VAL A 262 -1.52 9.28 -16.07
CA VAL A 262 -2.06 8.48 -14.96
C VAL A 262 -1.51 7.05 -14.93
N ASP A 263 -1.01 6.55 -16.06
CA ASP A 263 -0.46 5.19 -16.21
C ASP A 263 1.03 5.12 -15.79
N LEU A 264 1.64 6.25 -15.46
CA LEU A 264 3.07 6.39 -15.15
C LEU A 264 3.33 6.64 -13.65
N GLY A 265 4.51 6.24 -13.19
CA GLY A 265 5.04 6.56 -11.85
C GLY A 265 5.02 5.42 -10.82
N ASP A 266 4.22 4.38 -11.04
CA ASP A 266 4.12 3.26 -10.07
C ASP A 266 5.16 2.16 -10.31
N THR A 267 5.49 1.92 -11.58
CA THR A 267 6.45 0.89 -12.01
C THR A 267 7.24 1.41 -13.21
N LYS A 268 8.42 0.81 -13.47
CA LYS A 268 9.27 1.14 -14.62
C LYS A 268 8.55 0.97 -15.95
N TYR A 269 7.86 -0.15 -16.12
CA TYR A 269 7.17 -0.50 -17.36
C TYR A 269 5.67 -0.23 -17.26
N VAL A 270 5.10 0.32 -18.32
CA VAL A 270 3.64 0.45 -18.44
C VAL A 270 3.06 -0.90 -18.89
N TYR A 271 2.74 -1.76 -17.92
CA TYR A 271 2.16 -3.08 -18.21
C TYR A 271 0.68 -3.02 -18.64
N LYS A 272 -0.06 -2.04 -18.13
CA LYS A 272 -1.49 -1.82 -18.38
C LYS A 272 -1.77 -0.32 -18.47
N THR A 273 -2.80 0.05 -19.21
CA THR A 273 -3.26 1.44 -19.35
C THR A 273 -4.75 1.52 -19.04
N GLU A 274 -5.22 2.68 -18.57
CA GLU A 274 -6.67 2.95 -18.36
C GLU A 274 -7.44 2.86 -19.69
N LYS A 275 -6.78 3.25 -20.78
CA LYS A 275 -7.37 3.30 -22.13
C LYS A 275 -6.53 2.51 -23.12
N GLU A 276 -7.22 1.94 -24.08
CA GLU A 276 -6.62 1.30 -25.24
C GLU A 276 -7.22 1.89 -26.52
N ILE A 277 -6.49 1.72 -27.62
CA ILE A 277 -6.94 2.07 -28.96
C ILE A 277 -6.99 0.83 -29.84
N SER A 278 -7.87 0.89 -30.85
CA SER A 278 -8.02 -0.14 -31.88
C SER A 278 -6.89 -0.09 -32.90
N SER A 279 -6.90 -1.02 -33.85
CA SER A 279 -6.00 -1.01 -35.01
C SER A 279 -6.17 0.25 -35.86
N GLU A 280 -7.40 0.73 -36.03
CA GLU A 280 -7.72 1.96 -36.75
C GLU A 280 -7.19 3.19 -36.00
N GLY A 281 -7.34 3.21 -34.67
CA GLY A 281 -6.77 4.25 -33.82
C GLY A 281 -5.24 4.27 -33.87
N LEU A 282 -4.61 3.10 -33.94
CA LEU A 282 -3.16 2.97 -34.06
C LEU A 282 -2.63 3.56 -35.37
N ARG A 283 -3.34 3.36 -36.50
CA ARG A 283 -2.94 3.86 -37.83
C ARG A 283 -2.86 5.39 -37.92
N VAL A 284 -3.65 6.09 -37.11
CA VAL A 284 -3.65 7.58 -37.05
C VAL A 284 -2.81 8.13 -35.89
N SER A 285 -2.13 7.25 -35.16
CA SER A 285 -1.31 7.59 -34.00
C SER A 285 0.18 7.41 -34.29
N ARG A 286 1.02 8.04 -33.48
CA ARG A 286 2.46 7.79 -33.48
C ARG A 286 2.75 6.51 -32.70
N ILE A 287 3.24 5.49 -33.40
CA ILE A 287 3.55 4.17 -32.82
C ILE A 287 4.91 4.24 -32.14
N LEU A 288 4.96 3.72 -30.92
CA LEU A 288 6.16 3.63 -30.10
C LEU A 288 6.56 2.16 -29.97
N PRO A 289 7.85 1.83 -30.17
CA PRO A 289 8.36 0.49 -29.95
C PRO A 289 8.43 0.17 -28.46
N LYS A 290 8.74 -1.09 -28.13
CA LYS A 290 9.13 -1.49 -26.77
C LYS A 290 10.39 -0.73 -26.32
N ASP A 291 10.52 -0.51 -25.02
CA ASP A 291 11.65 0.17 -24.36
C ASP A 291 11.84 1.64 -24.77
N ALA A 292 10.81 2.26 -25.36
CA ALA A 292 10.79 3.70 -25.57
C ALA A 292 10.60 4.43 -24.23
N VAL A 293 11.43 5.45 -23.97
CA VAL A 293 11.44 6.18 -22.68
C VAL A 293 10.41 7.28 -22.69
N LEU A 294 9.46 7.21 -21.77
CA LEU A 294 8.32 8.12 -21.66
C LEU A 294 8.60 9.16 -20.58
N VAL A 295 8.38 10.44 -20.88
CA VAL A 295 8.48 11.54 -19.92
C VAL A 295 7.23 12.40 -19.98
N VAL A 296 6.54 12.55 -18.85
CA VAL A 296 5.41 13.48 -18.74
C VAL A 296 5.96 14.91 -18.74
N CYS A 297 5.49 15.72 -19.69
CA CYS A 297 5.95 17.09 -19.89
C CYS A 297 4.83 18.13 -19.69
N ILE A 298 3.59 17.70 -19.45
CA ILE A 298 2.44 18.61 -19.28
C ILE A 298 1.59 18.17 -18.08
N GLY A 299 1.34 19.10 -17.16
CA GLY A 299 0.44 18.93 -16.02
C GLY A 299 1.14 18.85 -14.67
N SER A 300 0.36 18.57 -13.62
CA SER A 300 0.86 18.49 -12.24
C SER A 300 1.84 17.33 -12.01
N THR A 301 1.81 16.33 -12.89
CA THR A 301 2.65 15.13 -12.86
C THR A 301 3.88 15.21 -13.78
N THR A 302 4.22 16.40 -14.29
CA THR A 302 5.44 16.60 -15.09
C THR A 302 6.69 16.05 -14.39
N GLY A 303 7.55 15.36 -15.14
CA GLY A 303 8.74 14.69 -14.63
C GLY A 303 8.54 13.20 -14.30
N LYS A 304 7.31 12.67 -14.30
CA LYS A 304 7.10 11.21 -14.25
C LYS A 304 7.73 10.54 -15.48
N VAL A 305 8.42 9.42 -15.25
CA VAL A 305 9.11 8.64 -16.29
C VAL A 305 8.57 7.21 -16.34
N GLY A 306 8.61 6.57 -17.51
CA GLY A 306 8.30 5.14 -17.69
C GLY A 306 8.87 4.57 -18.98
N LEU A 307 8.66 3.28 -19.20
CA LEU A 307 9.03 2.55 -20.41
C LEU A 307 7.80 1.89 -21.04
N THR A 308 7.74 1.88 -22.36
CA THR A 308 6.78 1.04 -23.09
C THR A 308 7.12 -0.44 -22.90
N PHE A 309 6.12 -1.24 -22.54
CA PHE A 309 6.30 -2.68 -22.33
C PHE A 309 6.00 -3.51 -23.58
N LYS A 310 5.01 -3.07 -24.38
CA LYS A 310 4.54 -3.76 -25.59
C LYS A 310 5.37 -3.33 -26.80
N ASP A 311 5.39 -4.18 -27.83
CA ASP A 311 6.08 -3.89 -29.10
C ASP A 311 5.45 -2.72 -29.87
N LYS A 312 4.17 -2.43 -29.61
CA LYS A 312 3.44 -1.30 -30.17
C LYS A 312 2.57 -0.67 -29.08
N SER A 313 2.90 0.56 -28.73
CA SER A 313 2.10 1.42 -27.85
C SER A 313 1.97 2.82 -28.46
N THR A 314 1.08 3.63 -27.91
CA THR A 314 0.98 5.06 -28.25
C THR A 314 0.82 5.88 -26.97
N THR A 315 1.00 7.19 -27.06
CA THR A 315 0.88 8.09 -25.92
C THR A 315 -0.01 9.29 -26.26
N ASN A 316 -0.57 9.92 -25.24
CA ASN A 316 -1.27 11.20 -25.39
C ASN A 316 -0.29 12.39 -25.55
N GLN A 317 -0.80 13.59 -25.84
CA GLN A 317 0.05 14.78 -26.11
C GLN A 317 0.85 15.28 -24.90
N GLN A 318 0.58 14.77 -23.69
CA GLN A 318 1.27 15.22 -22.47
C GLN A 318 2.63 14.55 -22.29
N ILE A 319 2.96 13.55 -23.11
CA ILE A 319 4.16 12.73 -22.98
C ILE A 319 5.08 12.98 -24.19
N ASN A 320 6.33 13.30 -23.91
CA ASN A 320 7.41 13.18 -24.87
C ASN A 320 8.09 11.82 -24.69
N THR A 321 8.42 11.17 -25.80
CA THR A 321 9.01 9.85 -25.84
C THR A 321 10.38 9.91 -26.49
N ILE A 322 11.36 9.21 -25.93
CA ILE A 322 12.71 9.03 -26.48
C ILE A 322 12.80 7.61 -27.03
N ILE A 323 12.97 7.47 -28.33
CA ILE A 323 13.40 6.21 -28.95
C ILE A 323 14.92 6.27 -29.05
N CYS A 324 15.59 5.62 -28.10
CA CYS A 324 17.04 5.69 -27.93
C CYS A 324 17.80 5.17 -29.17
N ARG A 325 18.89 5.84 -29.53
CA ARG A 325 19.89 5.29 -30.47
C ARG A 325 20.58 4.07 -29.86
N LYS A 326 21.21 3.26 -30.69
CA LYS A 326 21.81 1.97 -30.28
C LYS A 326 22.92 2.11 -29.24
N GLU A 327 23.57 3.26 -29.20
CA GLU A 327 24.66 3.57 -28.26
C GLU A 327 24.15 3.83 -26.83
N PHE A 328 22.84 4.08 -26.66
CA PHE A 328 22.23 4.39 -25.37
C PHE A 328 21.33 3.27 -24.88
N ASN A 329 21.51 2.86 -23.62
CA ASN A 329 20.63 1.90 -22.98
C ASN A 329 19.35 2.60 -22.47
N PRO A 330 18.15 2.27 -22.99
CA PRO A 330 16.90 2.92 -22.58
C PRO A 330 16.58 2.77 -21.08
N HIS A 331 17.01 1.68 -20.44
CA HIS A 331 16.84 1.50 -19.00
C HIS A 331 17.72 2.44 -18.19
N PHE A 332 18.97 2.65 -18.62
CA PHE A 332 19.84 3.64 -18.00
C PHE A 332 19.21 5.04 -18.12
N ILE A 333 18.74 5.39 -19.31
CA ILE A 333 18.06 6.67 -19.57
C ILE A 333 16.80 6.81 -18.69
N TYR A 334 16.00 5.75 -18.55
CA TYR A 334 14.85 5.73 -17.65
C TYR A 334 15.26 6.10 -16.21
N TYR A 335 16.25 5.42 -15.64
CA TYR A 335 16.69 5.67 -14.26
C TYR A 335 17.31 7.06 -14.09
N LEU A 336 18.08 7.52 -15.07
CA LEU A 336 18.69 8.84 -15.06
C LEU A 336 17.63 9.94 -15.07
N LEU A 337 16.63 9.83 -15.94
CA LEU A 337 15.55 10.82 -16.04
C LEU A 337 14.62 10.76 -14.83
N ASP A 338 14.40 9.59 -14.23
CA ASP A 338 13.67 9.43 -12.98
C ASP A 338 14.42 10.14 -11.83
N PHE A 339 15.73 9.96 -11.74
CA PHE A 339 16.59 10.68 -10.79
C PHE A 339 16.61 12.19 -11.03
N LYS A 340 16.59 12.63 -12.29
CA LYS A 340 16.56 14.05 -12.69
C LYS A 340 15.14 14.61 -12.87
N SER A 341 14.12 13.93 -12.35
CA SER A 341 12.72 14.32 -12.54
C SER A 341 12.41 15.74 -12.03
N ASP A 342 12.98 16.14 -10.90
CA ASP A 342 12.86 17.51 -10.37
C ASP A 342 13.55 18.55 -11.25
N TYR A 343 14.71 18.21 -11.83
CA TYR A 343 15.39 19.07 -12.80
C TYR A 343 14.56 19.22 -14.07
N ILE A 344 14.03 18.13 -14.63
CA ILE A 344 13.15 18.19 -15.81
C ILE A 344 11.89 19.03 -15.52
N ARG A 345 11.33 18.88 -14.31
CA ARG A 345 10.18 19.68 -13.87
C ARG A 345 10.52 21.17 -13.81
N SER A 346 11.70 21.55 -13.31
CA SER A 346 12.11 22.96 -13.17
C SER A 346 12.29 23.68 -14.51
N LEU A 347 12.51 22.96 -15.61
CA LEU A 347 12.59 23.51 -16.97
C LEU A 347 11.22 23.92 -17.55
N SER A 348 10.13 23.53 -16.90
CA SER A 348 8.77 23.84 -17.34
C SER A 348 8.47 25.33 -17.19
N THR A 349 7.66 25.88 -18.09
CA THR A 349 7.18 27.26 -17.94
C THR A 349 6.25 27.35 -16.72
N PRO A 350 6.49 28.28 -15.76
CA PRO A 350 5.61 28.45 -14.60
C PRO A 350 4.19 28.81 -15.03
N SER A 351 3.22 27.96 -14.72
CA SER A 351 1.79 28.23 -14.92
C SER A 351 0.95 27.27 -14.06
N PRO A 352 -0.38 27.49 -13.92
CA PRO A 352 -1.26 26.54 -13.21
C PRO A 352 -1.19 25.10 -13.75
N VAL A 353 -0.82 24.93 -15.02
CA VAL A 353 -0.57 23.63 -15.66
C VAL A 353 0.83 23.68 -16.26
N PRO A 354 1.89 23.24 -15.53
CA PRO A 354 3.26 23.32 -16.02
C PRO A 354 3.42 22.62 -17.37
N ILE A 355 4.08 23.30 -18.31
CA ILE A 355 4.34 22.78 -19.66
C ILE A 355 5.83 22.87 -19.96
N LEU A 356 6.42 21.74 -20.28
CA LEU A 356 7.71 21.61 -20.93
C LEU A 356 7.48 21.29 -22.41
N SER A 357 7.66 22.29 -23.28
CA SER A 357 7.48 22.08 -24.73
C SER A 357 8.50 21.08 -25.27
N LYS A 358 8.16 20.37 -26.36
CA LYS A 358 9.09 19.42 -27.02
C LYS A 358 10.46 20.05 -27.30
N GLY A 359 10.50 21.27 -27.83
CA GLY A 359 11.76 21.95 -28.13
C GLY A 359 12.58 22.30 -26.88
N LYS A 360 11.94 22.67 -25.76
CA LYS A 360 12.66 22.86 -24.48
C LYS A 360 13.15 21.51 -23.92
N PHE A 361 12.34 20.46 -24.02
CA PHE A 361 12.71 19.11 -23.60
C PHE A 361 13.91 18.57 -24.39
N GLN A 362 13.93 18.75 -25.71
CA GLN A 362 15.04 18.36 -26.60
C GLN A 362 16.37 19.00 -26.19
N ARG A 363 16.34 20.29 -25.84
CA ARG A 363 17.53 21.05 -25.40
C ARG A 363 17.87 20.90 -23.92
N ALA A 364 17.08 20.12 -23.16
CA ALA A 364 17.42 19.85 -21.77
C ALA A 364 18.76 19.10 -21.73
N VAL A 365 19.65 19.54 -20.83
CA VAL A 365 20.99 18.96 -20.69
C VAL A 365 21.01 17.96 -19.55
N ILE A 366 21.62 16.80 -19.78
CA ILE A 366 21.74 15.73 -18.79
C ILE A 366 23.15 15.14 -18.76
N PRO A 367 23.59 14.57 -17.63
CA PRO A 367 24.90 13.95 -17.57
C PRO A 367 24.82 12.54 -18.16
N MET A 368 25.79 12.18 -19.00
CA MET A 368 25.74 10.99 -19.83
C MET A 368 27.07 10.25 -19.87
N ILE A 369 26.97 8.92 -19.91
CA ILE A 369 28.10 8.02 -20.03
C ILE A 369 28.26 7.63 -21.49
N LYS A 370 29.42 7.87 -22.11
CA LYS A 370 29.68 7.42 -23.49
C LYS A 370 29.83 5.91 -23.61
N ASN A 371 30.37 5.27 -22.57
CA ASN A 371 30.55 3.83 -22.55
C ASN A 371 29.22 3.11 -22.30
N LYS A 372 28.71 2.43 -23.33
CA LYS A 372 27.46 1.67 -23.23
C LYS A 372 27.53 0.52 -22.21
N GLN A 373 28.68 -0.13 -22.03
CA GLN A 373 28.82 -1.23 -21.07
C GLN A 373 28.61 -0.74 -19.62
N GLU A 374 29.07 0.47 -19.32
CA GLU A 374 28.86 1.09 -18.01
C GLU A 374 27.40 1.49 -17.81
N GLN A 375 26.74 2.04 -18.84
CA GLN A 375 25.28 2.28 -18.81
C GLN A 375 24.52 0.98 -18.55
N ASP A 376 24.87 -0.09 -19.27
CA ASP A 376 24.27 -1.42 -19.13
C ASP A 376 24.45 -1.93 -17.70
N LYS A 377 25.63 -1.73 -17.09
CA LYS A 377 25.89 -2.20 -15.73
C LYS A 377 25.08 -1.46 -14.67
N ILE A 378 24.99 -0.14 -14.77
CA ILE A 378 24.15 0.67 -13.87
C ILE A 378 22.67 0.28 -14.02
N ALA A 379 22.20 0.11 -15.26
CA ALA A 379 20.84 -0.31 -15.55
C ALA A 379 20.53 -1.71 -15.00
N GLU A 380 21.47 -2.66 -15.10
CA GLU A 380 21.34 -4.01 -14.55
C GLU A 380 21.19 -3.98 -13.02
N ILE A 381 22.06 -3.24 -12.33
CA ILE A 381 22.03 -3.10 -10.86
C ILE A 381 20.68 -2.56 -10.40
N LEU A 382 20.21 -1.46 -10.99
CA LEU A 382 18.94 -0.84 -10.61
C LEU A 382 17.74 -1.70 -10.99
N SER A 383 17.80 -2.41 -12.13
CA SER A 383 16.74 -3.33 -12.56
C SER A 383 16.61 -4.51 -11.61
N ALA A 384 17.71 -5.08 -11.11
CA ALA A 384 17.67 -6.17 -10.14
C ALA A 384 16.99 -5.75 -8.83
N ILE A 385 17.17 -4.50 -8.41
CA ILE A 385 16.50 -3.94 -7.23
C ILE A 385 14.99 -3.77 -7.48
N ASP A 386 14.59 -3.24 -8.64
CA ASP A 386 13.18 -3.14 -9.02
C ASP A 386 12.51 -4.51 -9.09
N GLU A 387 13.16 -5.52 -9.67
CA GLU A 387 12.64 -6.89 -9.68
C GLU A 387 12.42 -7.46 -8.28
N LYS A 388 13.33 -7.16 -7.34
CA LYS A 388 13.18 -7.58 -5.93
C LYS A 388 11.96 -6.91 -5.29
N ILE A 389 11.73 -5.62 -5.56
CA ILE A 389 10.55 -4.89 -5.09
C ILE A 389 9.27 -5.52 -5.66
N GLU A 390 9.22 -5.78 -6.96
CA GLU A 390 8.03 -6.35 -7.61
C GLU A 390 7.74 -7.78 -7.12
N LYS A 391 8.77 -8.62 -6.95
CA LYS A 391 8.62 -9.96 -6.35
C LYS A 391 8.07 -9.89 -4.92
N ALA A 392 8.55 -8.94 -4.11
CA ALA A 392 8.06 -8.75 -2.74
C ALA A 392 6.61 -8.25 -2.70
N LYS A 393 6.24 -7.29 -3.57
CA LYS A 393 4.84 -6.84 -3.73
C LYS A 393 3.91 -7.98 -4.12
N TYR A 394 4.31 -8.81 -5.09
CA TYR A 394 3.52 -9.97 -5.52
C TYR A 394 3.35 -11.00 -4.39
N ARG A 395 4.43 -11.32 -3.66
CA ARG A 395 4.38 -12.20 -2.48
C ARG A 395 3.45 -11.64 -1.40
N LYS A 396 3.53 -10.34 -1.11
CA LYS A 396 2.64 -9.66 -0.16
C LYS A 396 1.17 -9.82 -0.56
N GLN A 397 0.82 -9.54 -1.82
CA GLN A 397 -0.55 -9.70 -2.32
C GLN A 397 -1.04 -11.15 -2.22
N THR A 398 -0.18 -12.11 -2.56
CA THR A 398 -0.48 -13.55 -2.46
C THR A 398 -0.74 -13.95 -1.00
N LEU A 399 0.12 -13.52 -0.08
CA LEU A 399 -0.03 -13.77 1.35
C LEU A 399 -1.31 -13.11 1.92
N GLN A 400 -1.68 -11.91 1.47
CA GLN A 400 -2.93 -11.26 1.87
C GLN A 400 -4.16 -12.05 1.40
N SER A 401 -4.14 -12.56 0.17
CA SER A 401 -5.21 -13.43 -0.35
C SER A 401 -5.30 -14.74 0.43
N LEU A 402 -4.15 -15.35 0.73
CA LEU A 402 -4.05 -16.54 1.56
C LEU A 402 -4.58 -16.28 2.97
N PHE A 403 -4.18 -15.18 3.61
CA PHE A 403 -4.67 -14.78 4.93
C PHE A 403 -6.20 -14.66 4.95
N LYS A 404 -6.81 -13.98 3.97
CA LYS A 404 -8.28 -13.86 3.88
C LYS A 404 -8.96 -15.23 3.72
N THR A 405 -8.38 -16.10 2.91
CA THR A 405 -8.90 -17.46 2.68
C THR A 405 -8.79 -18.30 3.95
N MET A 406 -7.62 -18.33 4.58
CA MET A 406 -7.36 -19.07 5.82
C MET A 406 -8.19 -18.53 6.97
N LEU A 407 -8.33 -17.21 7.12
CA LEU A 407 -9.20 -16.60 8.12
C LEU A 407 -10.63 -17.13 7.99
N ASN A 408 -11.19 -17.17 6.78
CA ASN A 408 -12.53 -17.71 6.57
C ASN A 408 -12.59 -19.24 6.83
N GLN A 409 -11.65 -20.02 6.29
CA GLN A 409 -11.65 -21.48 6.42
C GLN A 409 -11.45 -21.94 7.87
N LEU A 410 -10.52 -21.32 8.58
CA LEU A 410 -10.21 -21.63 9.98
C LEU A 410 -11.34 -21.17 10.89
N MET A 411 -11.87 -19.96 10.72
CA MET A 411 -12.96 -19.46 11.57
C MET A 411 -14.28 -20.22 11.36
N THR A 412 -14.45 -20.90 10.23
CA THR A 412 -15.63 -21.74 9.96
C THR A 412 -15.41 -23.20 10.30
N GLY A 413 -14.21 -23.59 10.73
CA GLY A 413 -13.85 -25.00 10.90
C GLY A 413 -13.90 -25.83 9.61
N LYS A 414 -14.03 -25.21 8.43
CA LYS A 414 -13.93 -25.90 7.12
C LYS A 414 -12.57 -26.56 6.94
N VAL A 415 -11.54 -25.95 7.51
CA VAL A 415 -10.22 -26.57 7.73
C VAL A 415 -10.05 -26.70 9.24
N ARG A 416 -9.87 -27.93 9.71
CA ARG A 416 -9.60 -28.24 11.11
C ARG A 416 -8.09 -28.24 11.34
N VAL A 417 -7.66 -27.66 12.46
CA VAL A 417 -6.22 -27.58 12.83
C VAL A 417 -5.84 -28.64 13.88
N LYS A 418 -6.78 -29.53 14.20
CA LYS A 418 -6.57 -30.64 15.12
C LYS A 418 -5.53 -31.65 14.59
N ASP A 419 -5.44 -31.79 13.27
CA ASP A 419 -4.60 -32.77 12.56
C ASP A 419 -3.30 -32.18 11.98
N ILE A 420 -3.05 -30.88 12.17
CA ILE A 420 -1.82 -30.24 11.71
C ILE A 420 -0.81 -30.24 12.86
N ASP A 421 0.30 -30.95 12.67
CA ASP A 421 1.43 -30.92 13.59
C ASP A 421 2.21 -29.61 13.42
N PHE A 422 2.34 -28.87 14.51
CA PHE A 422 3.02 -27.56 14.55
C PHE A 422 4.34 -27.62 15.36
N GLY A 423 4.76 -28.79 15.86
CA GLY A 423 5.84 -28.88 16.85
C GLY A 423 5.48 -28.16 18.16
N GLU A 424 6.47 -27.91 19.03
CA GLU A 424 6.27 -27.12 20.25
C GLU A 424 5.91 -25.67 19.91
N ILE A 425 4.64 -25.31 20.11
CA ILE A 425 4.15 -23.93 19.97
C ILE A 425 4.52 -23.18 21.25
N ASN A 426 5.60 -22.41 21.21
CA ASN A 426 5.84 -21.37 22.23
C ASN A 426 4.83 -20.23 21.97
N VAL A 427 3.76 -20.17 22.77
CA VAL A 427 2.64 -19.21 22.65
C VAL A 427 3.00 -17.86 23.24
#